data_AF-A0A7C1B7L8-F1
#
_entry.id   AF-A0A7C1B7L8-F1
#
_cell.length_a   1.000
_cell.length_b   1.000
_cell.length_c   1.000
_cell.angle_alpha   90.00
_cell.angle_beta   90.00
_cell.angle_gamma   90.00
#
_symmetry.space_group_name_H-M   'P 1'
#
loop_
_entity.id
_entity.type
_entity.pdbx_description
1 polymer ?
#
loop_
_entity_poly.entity_id
_entity_poly.type
_entity_poly.pdbx_seq_one_letter_code
_entity_poly.pdbx_strand_id
1 'polypeptide(L)'
;MFSLVRMSWKYVVESLKYYIKAMRSTILIIGGIIVLLGVSWILGGIPVSDVFSLLSMSKSPGNRYEWGIYISAVLLRIAPILGFVEVKSLTLDEKNRIKASTMSGHTVVVGLGHLGLKILKALIDRGEKIVLVVDKSQAEREEVLELKEKLPVVVGNPSLSSTLSKAGLERAKAL
;
A
#
# COMPACT_ATOMS: atom_id res chain seq x y z
N MET A 1 24.51 12.61 16.83
CA MET A 1 23.10 12.50 17.30
C MET A 1 22.07 12.90 16.23
N PHE A 2 22.32 13.91 15.39
CA PHE A 2 21.37 14.35 14.34
C PHE A 2 21.17 13.38 13.13
N SER A 3 22.08 12.44 12.85
CA SER A 3 21.93 11.52 11.70
C SER A 3 20.94 10.37 11.95
N LEU A 4 20.78 9.91 13.20
CA LEU A 4 19.85 8.83 13.57
C LEU A 4 18.38 9.28 13.43
N VAL A 5 18.06 10.52 13.81
CA VAL A 5 16.70 11.08 13.69
C VAL A 5 16.30 11.25 12.22
N ARG A 6 17.22 11.72 11.37
CA ARG A 6 16.96 11.89 9.93
C ARG A 6 16.79 10.54 9.21
N MET A 7 17.49 9.52 9.68
CA MET A 7 17.36 8.16 9.18
C MET A 7 16.03 7.54 9.60
N SER A 8 15.62 7.70 10.87
CA SER A 8 14.30 7.31 11.37
C SER A 8 13.16 7.98 10.59
N TRP A 9 13.26 9.27 10.30
CA TRP A 9 12.23 9.98 9.53
C TRP A 9 12.07 9.46 8.10
N LYS A 10 13.17 9.11 7.42
CA LYS A 10 13.10 8.49 6.08
C LYS A 10 12.39 7.13 6.13
N TYR A 11 12.70 6.30 7.13
CA TYR A 11 12.01 5.02 7.32
C TYR A 11 10.52 5.22 7.62
N VAL A 12 10.17 6.14 8.51
CA VAL A 12 8.76 6.48 8.81
C VAL A 12 8.01 6.92 7.56
N VAL A 13 8.63 7.76 6.71
CA VAL A 13 8.02 8.21 5.46
C VAL A 13 7.88 7.07 4.44
N GLU A 14 8.87 6.17 4.30
CA GLU A 14 8.79 4.99 3.43
C GLU A 14 7.69 4.03 3.91
N SER A 15 7.62 3.75 5.21
CA SER A 15 6.55 2.95 5.83
C SER A 15 5.18 3.59 5.66
N LEU A 16 5.07 4.90 5.86
CA LEU A 16 3.81 5.62 5.67
C LEU A 16 3.33 5.55 4.22
N LYS A 17 4.25 5.75 3.25
CA LYS A 17 3.94 5.58 1.82
C LYS A 17 3.49 4.15 1.49
N TYR A 18 4.09 3.15 2.13
CA TYR A 18 3.66 1.75 2.01
C TYR A 18 2.21 1.57 2.47
N TYR A 19 1.86 2.04 3.67
CA TYR A 19 0.49 1.91 4.20
C TYR A 19 -0.53 2.70 3.38
N ILE A 20 -0.20 3.93 2.96
CA ILE A 20 -1.07 4.74 2.11
C ILE A 20 -1.33 4.04 0.76
N LYS A 21 -0.29 3.47 0.14
CA LYS A 21 -0.41 2.78 -1.14
C LYS A 21 -1.15 1.45 -1.02
N ALA A 22 -0.98 0.74 0.10
CA ALA A 22 -1.73 -0.46 0.44
C ALA A 22 -3.23 -0.19 0.65
N MET A 23 -3.61 0.99 1.16
CA MET A 23 -5.01 1.36 1.45
C MET A 23 -5.67 2.19 0.34
N ARG A 24 -5.15 2.18 -0.89
CA ARG A 24 -5.64 3.04 -1.97
C ARG A 24 -7.12 2.82 -2.27
N SER A 25 -7.61 1.57 -2.25
CA SER A 25 -9.02 1.27 -2.51
C SER A 25 -9.91 1.78 -1.38
N THR A 26 -9.53 1.52 -0.13
CA THR A 26 -10.24 2.02 1.05
C THR A 26 -10.36 3.55 1.06
N ILE A 27 -9.32 4.28 0.65
CA ILE A 27 -9.36 5.75 0.54
C ILE A 27 -10.39 6.20 -0.49
N LEU A 28 -10.49 5.52 -1.64
CA LEU A 28 -11.49 5.83 -2.67
C LEU A 28 -12.92 5.57 -2.18
N ILE A 29 -13.14 4.47 -1.45
CA ILE A 29 -14.46 4.15 -0.88
C ILE A 29 -14.87 5.19 0.16
N ILE A 30 -13.98 5.55 1.09
CA ILE A 30 -14.25 6.61 2.08
C ILE A 30 -14.56 7.93 1.38
N GLY A 31 -13.80 8.29 0.35
CA GLY A 31 -14.07 9.47 -0.48
C GLY A 31 -15.46 9.43 -1.12
N GLY A 32 -15.85 8.29 -1.70
CA GLY A 32 -17.19 8.09 -2.26
C GLY A 32 -18.31 8.23 -1.23
N ILE A 33 -18.13 7.70 -0.02
CA ILE A 33 -19.11 7.82 1.06
C ILE A 33 -19.23 9.27 1.54
N ILE A 34 -18.12 10.01 1.64
CA ILE A 34 -18.15 11.44 2.00
C ILE A 34 -18.88 12.26 0.95
N VAL A 35 -18.69 11.96 -0.34
CA VAL A 35 -19.43 12.61 -1.43
C VAL A 35 -20.92 12.31 -1.31
N LEU A 36 -21.30 11.05 -1.04
CA LEU A 36 -22.70 10.67 -0.87
C LEU A 36 -23.35 11.35 0.35
N LEU A 37 -22.61 11.51 1.45
CA LEU A 37 -23.02 12.32 2.60
C LEU A 37 -23.27 13.78 2.22
N GLY A 38 -22.31 14.39 1.52
CA GLY A 38 -22.40 15.78 1.09
C GLY A 38 -23.59 16.03 0.17
N VAL A 39 -23.81 15.15 -0.81
CA VAL A 39 -24.97 15.22 -1.73
C VAL A 39 -26.28 15.06 -0.97
N SER A 40 -26.36 14.11 -0.05
CA SER A 40 -27.56 13.89 0.77
C SER A 40 -27.85 15.09 1.67
N TRP A 41 -26.81 15.73 2.20
CA TRP A 41 -26.94 16.92 3.03
C TRP A 41 -27.40 18.15 2.23
N ILE A 42 -26.77 18.41 1.08
CA ILE A 42 -27.10 19.54 0.20
C ILE A 42 -28.53 19.43 -0.35
N LEU A 43 -28.93 18.24 -0.82
CA LEU A 43 -30.28 18.03 -1.36
C LEU A 43 -31.37 18.00 -0.28
N GLY A 44 -31.02 17.57 0.94
CA GLY A 44 -31.96 17.49 2.06
C GLY A 44 -32.20 18.83 2.77
N GLY A 45 -31.28 19.80 2.65
CA GLY A 45 -31.39 21.08 3.37
C GLY A 45 -31.42 20.93 4.90
N ILE A 46 -30.83 19.85 5.42
CA ILE A 46 -30.92 19.45 6.82
C ILE A 46 -29.97 20.32 7.67
N PRO A 47 -30.39 20.84 8.84
CA PRO A 47 -29.48 21.59 9.72
C PRO A 47 -28.34 20.70 10.22
N VAL A 48 -27.14 21.27 10.39
CA VAL A 48 -25.92 20.54 10.76
C VAL A 48 -26.08 19.73 12.07
N SER A 49 -26.90 20.21 13.00
CA SER A 49 -27.21 19.52 14.26
C SER A 49 -27.90 18.18 14.06
N ASP A 50 -28.83 18.10 13.10
CA ASP A 50 -29.54 16.86 12.77
C ASP A 50 -28.61 15.91 12.02
N VAL A 51 -27.73 16.42 11.16
CA VAL A 51 -26.68 15.62 10.49
C VAL A 51 -25.77 14.96 11.53
N PHE A 52 -25.29 15.70 12.53
CA PHE A 52 -24.46 15.15 13.60
C PHE A 52 -25.20 14.08 14.41
N SER A 53 -26.49 14.31 14.71
CA SER A 53 -27.33 13.36 15.44
C SER A 53 -27.60 12.08 14.63
N LEU A 54 -27.68 12.16 13.31
CA LEU A 54 -27.80 11.00 12.43
C LEU A 54 -26.47 10.25 12.27
N LEU A 55 -25.34 10.96 12.19
CA LEU A 55 -24.00 10.36 12.16
C LEU A 55 -23.66 9.61 13.47
N SER A 56 -24.08 10.17 14.61
CA SER A 56 -23.99 9.48 15.91
C SER A 56 -25.03 8.36 16.05
N MET A 57 -25.99 8.25 15.12
CA MET A 57 -27.14 7.35 15.16
C MET A 57 -28.00 7.55 16.42
N SER A 58 -28.03 8.78 16.94
CA SER A 58 -28.86 9.19 18.09
C SER A 58 -30.31 9.53 17.70
N LYS A 59 -30.60 9.66 16.40
CA LYS A 59 -31.94 9.98 15.87
C LYS A 59 -32.29 9.01 14.73
N SER A 60 -33.54 8.57 14.68
CA SER A 60 -34.05 7.73 13.57
C SER A 60 -34.42 8.60 12.36
N PRO A 61 -34.09 8.17 11.13
CA PRO A 61 -34.41 8.94 9.93
C PRO A 61 -35.92 8.94 9.66
N GLY A 62 -36.49 10.13 9.52
CA GLY A 62 -37.88 10.34 9.11
C GLY A 62 -38.02 10.75 7.64
N ASN A 63 -36.99 11.37 7.05
CA ASN A 63 -37.01 11.88 5.67
C ASN A 63 -36.15 11.03 4.71
N ARG A 64 -36.48 11.03 3.41
CA ARG A 64 -35.76 10.27 2.38
C ARG A 64 -34.27 10.62 2.27
N TYR A 65 -33.90 11.88 2.54
CA TYR A 65 -32.50 12.33 2.53
C TYR A 65 -31.76 12.00 3.84
N GLU A 66 -32.49 11.90 4.96
CA GLU A 66 -31.92 11.45 6.24
C GLU A 66 -31.51 9.98 6.18
N TRP A 67 -32.24 9.15 5.42
CA TRP A 67 -31.83 7.78 5.10
C TRP A 67 -30.48 7.72 4.37
N GLY A 68 -30.21 8.66 3.45
CA GLY A 68 -28.91 8.74 2.75
C GLY A 68 -27.75 9.03 3.72
N ILE A 69 -27.96 9.94 4.67
CA ILE A 69 -26.98 10.26 5.73
C ILE A 69 -26.78 9.05 6.64
N TYR A 70 -27.86 8.40 7.05
CA TYR A 70 -27.82 7.24 7.94
C TYR A 70 -27.09 6.04 7.31
N ILE A 71 -27.38 5.72 6.05
CA ILE A 71 -26.66 4.66 5.30
C ILE A 71 -25.18 4.98 5.22
N SER A 72 -24.83 6.22 4.91
CA SER A 72 -23.43 6.62 4.85
C SER A 72 -22.72 6.54 6.20
N ALA A 73 -23.43 6.88 7.29
CA ALA A 73 -22.91 6.76 8.65
C ALA A 73 -22.58 5.29 8.99
N VAL A 74 -23.46 4.36 8.61
CA VAL A 74 -23.24 2.91 8.77
C VAL A 74 -22.04 2.46 7.94
N LEU A 75 -21.95 2.87 6.67
CA LEU A 75 -20.83 2.52 5.79
C LEU A 75 -19.49 3.07 6.31
N LEU A 76 -19.46 4.30 6.82
CA LEU A 76 -18.27 4.89 7.45
C LEU A 76 -17.78 4.07 8.64
N ARG A 77 -18.68 3.47 9.43
CA ARG A 77 -18.31 2.61 10.57
C ARG A 77 -17.72 1.27 10.12
N ILE A 78 -18.11 0.75 8.96
CA ILE A 78 -17.58 -0.50 8.40
C ILE A 78 -16.25 -0.27 7.66
N ALA A 79 -16.01 0.94 7.15
CA ALA A 79 -14.81 1.28 6.37
C ALA A 79 -13.46 0.90 7.03
N PRO A 80 -13.24 1.09 8.35
CA PRO A 80 -12.00 0.65 9.01
C PRO A 80 -11.77 -0.86 8.93
N ILE A 81 -12.85 -1.66 9.00
CA ILE A 81 -12.77 -3.13 8.91
C ILE A 81 -12.33 -3.52 7.49
N LEU A 82 -12.91 -2.90 6.46
CA LEU A 82 -12.51 -3.14 5.07
C LEU A 82 -11.04 -2.78 4.83
N GLY A 83 -10.59 -1.63 5.35
CA GLY A 83 -9.18 -1.24 5.27
C GLY A 83 -8.25 -2.24 5.95
N PHE A 84 -8.65 -2.78 7.11
CA PHE A 84 -7.90 -3.81 7.78
C PHE A 84 -7.85 -5.13 6.98
N VAL A 85 -8.99 -5.56 6.42
CA VAL A 85 -9.07 -6.75 5.57
C VAL A 85 -8.21 -6.60 4.32
N GLU A 86 -8.24 -5.44 3.66
CA GLU A 86 -7.41 -5.14 2.49
C GLU A 86 -5.93 -5.34 2.82
N VAL A 87 -5.45 -4.72 3.92
CA VAL A 87 -4.05 -4.84 4.36
C VAL A 87 -3.67 -6.27 4.72
N LYS A 88 -4.56 -7.03 5.37
CA LYS A 88 -4.31 -8.44 5.71
C LYS A 88 -4.37 -9.37 4.50
N SER A 89 -5.21 -9.06 3.51
CA SER A 89 -5.38 -9.86 2.29
C SER A 89 -4.23 -9.70 1.29
N LEU A 90 -3.33 -8.74 1.51
CA LEU A 90 -2.17 -8.56 0.63
C LEU A 90 -1.30 -9.82 0.62
N THR A 91 -1.18 -10.41 -0.57
CA THR A 91 -0.23 -11.50 -0.82
C THR A 91 1.20 -11.02 -0.64
N LEU A 92 2.13 -11.94 -0.34
CA LEU A 92 3.54 -11.60 -0.18
C LEU A 92 4.11 -10.89 -1.41
N ASP A 93 3.71 -11.32 -2.60
CA ASP A 93 4.11 -10.69 -3.86
C ASP A 93 3.59 -9.25 -3.97
N GLU A 94 2.35 -8.98 -3.56
CA GLU A 94 1.83 -7.62 -3.59
C GLU A 94 2.52 -6.73 -2.55
N LYS A 95 2.77 -7.27 -1.34
CA LYS A 95 3.58 -6.57 -0.32
C LYS A 95 4.97 -6.23 -0.84
N ASN A 96 5.63 -7.17 -1.51
CA ASN A 96 6.97 -6.98 -2.07
C ASN A 96 6.96 -5.95 -3.20
N ARG A 97 5.95 -5.94 -4.06
CA ARG A 97 5.78 -4.91 -5.09
C ARG A 97 5.56 -3.52 -4.48
N ILE A 98 4.72 -3.41 -3.45
CA ILE A 98 4.49 -2.11 -2.77
C ILE A 98 5.79 -1.64 -2.10
N LYS A 99 6.50 -2.52 -1.37
CA LYS A 99 7.81 -2.23 -0.77
C LYS A 99 8.82 -1.76 -1.82
N ALA A 100 9.06 -2.55 -2.87
CA ALA A 100 9.97 -2.18 -3.96
C ALA A 100 9.63 -0.82 -4.58
N SER A 101 8.34 -0.56 -4.80
CA SER A 101 7.87 0.71 -5.38
C SER A 101 7.95 1.91 -4.43
N THR A 102 8.25 1.73 -3.14
CA THR A 102 8.39 2.82 -2.17
C THR A 102 9.84 3.07 -1.78
N MET A 103 10.74 2.13 -2.07
CA MET A 103 12.18 2.26 -1.84
C MET A 103 12.85 3.32 -2.74
N SER A 104 13.98 3.82 -2.25
CA SER A 104 14.85 4.76 -2.95
C SER A 104 16.32 4.51 -2.59
N GLY A 105 17.22 4.76 -3.54
CA GLY A 105 18.66 4.55 -3.38
C GLY A 105 19.05 3.07 -3.24
N HIS A 106 18.18 2.16 -3.69
CA HIS A 106 18.40 0.71 -3.65
C HIS A 106 19.07 0.21 -4.94
N THR A 107 19.67 -0.97 -4.86
CA THR A 107 20.17 -1.71 -6.02
C THR A 107 19.10 -2.68 -6.49
N VAL A 108 18.78 -2.66 -7.78
CA VAL A 108 17.93 -3.67 -8.39
C VAL A 108 18.83 -4.81 -8.87
N VAL A 109 18.51 -6.06 -8.56
CA VAL A 109 19.23 -7.23 -9.07
C VAL A 109 18.28 -8.01 -9.95
N VAL A 110 18.69 -8.31 -11.19
CA VAL A 110 17.86 -9.03 -12.15
C VAL A 110 18.31 -10.48 -12.29
N GLY A 111 17.40 -11.40 -11.98
CA GLY A 111 17.58 -12.83 -12.10
C GLY A 111 18.38 -13.44 -10.95
N LEU A 112 18.06 -14.70 -10.64
CA LEU A 112 18.80 -15.52 -9.68
C LEU A 112 19.43 -16.72 -10.38
N GLY A 113 20.54 -16.44 -11.07
CA GLY A 113 21.50 -17.46 -11.47
C GLY A 113 22.60 -17.63 -10.43
N HIS A 114 23.58 -18.50 -10.71
CA HIS A 114 24.74 -18.73 -9.85
C HIS A 114 25.51 -17.45 -9.48
N LEU A 115 25.72 -16.57 -10.46
CA LEU A 115 26.39 -15.29 -10.22
C LEU A 115 25.50 -14.31 -9.47
N GLY A 116 24.23 -14.18 -9.87
CA GLY A 116 23.25 -13.30 -9.24
C GLY A 116 23.07 -13.60 -7.75
N LEU A 117 23.03 -14.88 -7.38
CA LEU A 117 22.92 -15.31 -5.97
C LEU A 117 24.16 -14.91 -5.15
N LYS A 118 25.37 -15.08 -5.71
CA LYS A 118 26.62 -14.68 -5.03
C LYS A 118 26.69 -13.16 -4.83
N ILE A 119 26.34 -12.39 -5.87
CA ILE A 119 26.28 -10.92 -5.79
C ILE A 119 25.24 -10.50 -4.76
N LEU A 120 24.05 -11.09 -4.80
CA LEU A 120 22.97 -10.78 -3.88
C LEU A 120 23.39 -11.02 -2.43
N LYS A 121 23.98 -12.18 -2.12
CA LYS A 121 24.49 -12.50 -0.77
C LYS A 121 25.54 -11.49 -0.33
N ALA A 122 26.51 -11.16 -1.19
CA ALA A 122 27.55 -10.18 -0.87
C ALA A 122 26.98 -8.77 -0.62
N LEU A 123 25.90 -8.38 -1.29
CA LEU A 123 25.23 -7.10 -1.06
C LEU A 123 24.41 -7.12 0.23
N ILE A 124 23.74 -8.24 0.54
CA ILE A 124 23.01 -8.43 1.81
C ILE A 124 23.97 -8.35 2.99
N ASP A 125 25.13 -9.01 2.91
CA ASP A 125 26.15 -8.99 3.96
C ASP A 125 26.71 -7.58 4.22
N ARG A 126 26.64 -6.70 3.21
CA ARG A 126 27.03 -5.28 3.31
C ARG A 126 25.91 -4.38 3.84
N GLY A 127 24.70 -4.92 4.06
CA GLY A 127 23.54 -4.15 4.51
C GLY A 127 22.97 -3.20 3.45
N GLU A 128 23.22 -3.45 2.17
CA GLU A 128 22.72 -2.63 1.07
C GLU A 128 21.20 -2.80 0.90
N LYS A 129 20.50 -1.74 0.48
CA LYS A 129 19.08 -1.81 0.12
C LYS A 129 18.94 -2.48 -1.23
N ILE A 130 18.25 -3.61 -1.31
CA ILE A 130 18.17 -4.41 -2.56
C ILE A 130 16.72 -4.71 -2.91
N VAL A 131 16.41 -4.69 -4.20
CA VAL A 131 15.19 -5.24 -4.78
C VAL A 131 15.58 -6.29 -5.80
N LEU A 132 15.07 -7.50 -5.66
CA LEU A 132 15.32 -8.58 -6.59
C LEU A 132 14.18 -8.68 -7.62
N VAL A 133 14.50 -8.83 -8.90
CA VAL A 133 13.54 -9.09 -9.97
C VAL A 133 13.77 -10.50 -10.49
N VAL A 134 12.74 -11.32 -10.52
CA VAL A 134 12.80 -12.69 -11.03
C VAL A 134 11.67 -12.93 -12.02
N ASP A 135 11.94 -13.78 -13.02
CA ASP A 135 10.88 -14.24 -13.91
C ASP A 135 9.90 -15.18 -13.18
N LYS A 136 8.68 -15.31 -13.70
CA LYS A 136 7.66 -16.23 -13.16
C LYS A 136 8.17 -17.66 -13.06
N SER A 137 8.97 -18.12 -14.03
CA SER A 137 9.58 -19.45 -14.03
C SER A 137 10.54 -19.69 -12.85
N GLN A 138 11.07 -18.63 -12.23
CA GLN A 138 11.97 -18.71 -11.09
C GLN A 138 11.28 -18.43 -9.75
N ALA A 139 10.04 -17.92 -9.77
CA ALA A 139 9.34 -17.41 -8.59
C ALA A 139 9.10 -18.45 -7.49
N GLU A 140 8.97 -19.72 -7.88
CA GLU A 140 8.71 -20.86 -7.00
C GLU A 140 9.98 -21.61 -6.58
N ARG A 141 11.17 -21.12 -6.97
CA ARG A 141 12.43 -21.72 -6.49
C ARG A 141 12.56 -21.47 -4.99
N GLU A 142 13.01 -22.48 -4.25
CA GLU A 142 13.17 -22.43 -2.80
C GLU A 142 14.00 -21.20 -2.34
N GLU A 143 15.11 -20.94 -3.04
CA GLU A 143 15.97 -19.78 -2.79
C GLU A 143 15.20 -18.46 -2.91
N VAL A 144 14.29 -18.36 -3.89
CA VAL A 144 13.47 -17.16 -4.11
C VAL A 144 12.43 -17.02 -3.01
N LEU A 145 11.78 -18.11 -2.61
CA LEU A 145 10.79 -18.12 -1.55
C LEU A 145 11.40 -17.67 -0.22
N GLU A 146 12.60 -18.14 0.12
CA GLU A 146 13.32 -17.68 1.31
C GLU A 146 13.67 -16.19 1.26
N LEU A 147 14.02 -15.68 0.07
CA LEU A 147 14.37 -14.28 -0.13
C LEU A 147 13.14 -13.37 -0.11
N LYS A 148 11.95 -13.84 -0.54
CA LYS A 148 10.70 -13.07 -0.53
C LYS A 148 10.31 -12.57 0.86
N GLU A 149 10.69 -13.29 1.92
CA GLU A 149 10.45 -12.90 3.31
C GLU A 149 11.47 -11.86 3.81
N LYS A 150 12.70 -11.90 3.29
CA LYS A 150 13.83 -11.09 3.77
C LYS A 150 13.98 -9.76 3.03
N LEU A 151 13.71 -9.74 1.73
CA LEU A 151 13.80 -8.55 0.89
C LEU A 151 12.69 -8.50 -0.16
N PRO A 152 12.40 -7.33 -0.74
CA PRO A 152 11.40 -7.22 -1.79
C PRO A 152 11.83 -7.95 -3.06
N VAL A 153 11.03 -8.95 -3.45
CA VAL A 153 11.17 -9.68 -4.72
C VAL A 153 10.00 -9.33 -5.63
N VAL A 154 10.29 -8.84 -6.83
CA VAL A 154 9.31 -8.51 -7.87
C VAL A 154 9.32 -9.63 -8.91
N VAL A 155 8.19 -10.31 -9.03
CA VAL A 155 8.00 -11.36 -10.04
C VAL A 155 7.47 -10.75 -11.33
N GLY A 156 8.19 -10.93 -12.43
CA GLY A 156 7.81 -10.47 -13.76
C GLY A 156 8.95 -10.57 -14.77
N ASN A 157 8.64 -10.45 -16.06
CA ASN A 157 9.65 -10.49 -17.11
C ASN A 157 10.57 -9.25 -17.00
N PRO A 158 11.88 -9.42 -16.76
CA PRO A 158 12.81 -8.31 -16.55
C PRO A 158 13.11 -7.51 -17.82
N SER A 159 12.85 -8.05 -19.00
CA SER A 159 12.98 -7.34 -20.28
C SER A 159 11.89 -6.28 -20.48
N LEU A 160 10.81 -6.33 -19.68
CA LEU A 160 9.73 -5.35 -19.75
C LEU A 160 10.03 -4.15 -18.84
N SER A 161 10.00 -2.94 -19.41
CA SER A 161 10.16 -1.69 -18.66
C SER A 161 9.14 -1.55 -17.51
N SER A 162 7.92 -2.06 -17.71
CA SER A 162 6.88 -2.05 -16.69
C SER A 162 7.22 -2.89 -15.46
N THR A 163 7.97 -3.98 -15.61
CA THR A 163 8.47 -4.80 -14.49
C THR A 163 9.56 -4.04 -13.73
N LEU A 164 10.50 -3.43 -14.44
CA LEU A 164 11.59 -2.67 -13.83
C LEU A 164 11.08 -1.40 -13.12
N SER A 165 10.08 -0.72 -13.69
CA SER A 165 9.42 0.41 -13.02
C SER A 165 8.69 -0.04 -11.74
N LYS A 166 8.05 -1.22 -11.74
CA LYS A 166 7.49 -1.83 -10.50
C LYS A 166 8.57 -2.14 -9.45
N ALA A 167 9.79 -2.48 -9.88
CA ALA A 167 10.95 -2.66 -9.02
C ALA A 167 11.58 -1.33 -8.54
N GLY A 168 11.04 -0.20 -8.97
CA GLY A 168 11.51 1.13 -8.57
C GLY A 168 12.81 1.55 -9.25
N LEU A 169 13.10 1.03 -10.45
CA LEU A 169 14.35 1.31 -11.19
C LEU A 169 14.67 2.81 -11.30
N GLU A 170 13.65 3.65 -11.51
CA GLU A 170 13.81 5.12 -11.63
C GLU A 170 14.46 5.78 -10.40
N ARG A 171 14.36 5.14 -9.23
CA ARG A 171 14.94 5.61 -7.95
C ARG A 171 16.06 4.71 -7.46
N ALA A 172 16.46 3.73 -8.25
CA ALA A 172 17.55 2.83 -7.93
C ALA A 172 18.90 3.54 -8.11
N LYS A 173 19.86 3.17 -7.28
CA LYS A 173 21.27 3.60 -7.40
C LYS A 173 21.99 2.81 -8.50
N ALA A 174 21.61 1.55 -8.70
CA ALA A 174 22.24 0.61 -9.62
C ALA A 174 21.27 -0.50 -10.04
N LEU A 175 21.61 -1.18 -11.14
CA LEU A 175 20.96 -2.37 -11.71
C LEU A 175 21.99 -3.48 -11.90
#